data_AF-A0A0V0T4Z5-F1
#
_entry.id   AF-A0A0V0T4Z5-F1
#
_cell.length_a   1.000
_cell.length_b   1.000
_cell.length_c   1.000
_cell.angle_alpha   90.00
_cell.angle_beta   90.00
_cell.angle_gamma   90.00
#
_symmetry.space_group_name_H-M   'P 1'
#
loop_
_entity.id
_entity.type
_entity.pdbx_description
1 polymer ?
#
loop_
_entity_poly.entity_id
_entity_poly.type
_entity_poly.pdbx_seq_one_letter_code
_entity_poly.pdbx_strand_id
1 'polypeptide(L)'
;MTQKRMLSYVKLHIYFILIAISESQNPKCRQADGGGDVDWAILYKAPGQASGKIIVSTNAGAWANGAAVLTQQNGHSFGVTLEHVVGNHNEIKFLAYNNVPPGMPNVKTKSNSKGVIIVRTTANTDAASWIVHTVPGFPAAKTGYSWPVAENAKGHILICLTISESQINAIGLINFYSNS
;
A
#
# COMPACT_ATOMS: atom_id res chain seq x y z
N MET A 1 24.98 -23.52 29.11
CA MET A 1 24.28 -23.69 27.81
C MET A 1 25.32 -24.04 26.75
N THR A 2 25.22 -25.19 26.08
CA THR A 2 26.25 -25.67 25.14
C THR A 2 26.34 -24.78 23.89
N GLN A 3 27.55 -24.56 23.37
CA GLN A 3 27.84 -23.66 22.23
C GLN A 3 26.92 -23.86 21.00
N LYS A 4 26.53 -25.11 20.71
CA LYS A 4 25.56 -25.44 19.65
C LYS A 4 24.16 -24.85 19.89
N ARG A 5 23.68 -24.80 21.15
CA ARG A 5 22.40 -24.20 21.50
C ARG A 5 22.43 -22.68 21.32
N MET A 6 23.50 -22.01 21.79
CA MET A 6 23.67 -20.56 21.56
C MET A 6 23.71 -20.20 20.07
N LEU A 7 24.44 -20.97 19.25
CA LEU A 7 24.52 -20.72 17.81
C LEU A 7 23.15 -20.91 17.11
N SER A 8 22.34 -21.85 17.60
CA SER A 8 20.97 -22.07 17.10
C SER A 8 20.02 -20.93 17.46
N TYR A 9 20.09 -20.38 18.67
CA TYR A 9 19.27 -19.23 19.07
C TYR A 9 19.65 -17.95 18.32
N VAL A 10 20.94 -17.71 18.10
CA VAL A 10 21.45 -16.57 17.33
C VAL A 10 21.01 -16.68 15.87
N LYS A 11 21.13 -17.86 15.25
CA LYS A 11 20.59 -18.09 13.89
C LYS A 11 19.08 -17.83 13.82
N LEU A 12 18.31 -18.34 14.76
CA LEU A 12 16.84 -18.15 14.78
C LEU A 12 16.45 -16.68 14.90
N HIS A 13 17.13 -15.91 15.76
CA HIS A 13 16.90 -14.46 15.89
C HIS A 13 17.27 -13.70 14.63
N ILE A 14 18.41 -14.02 14.00
CA ILE A 14 18.83 -13.41 12.74
C ILE A 14 17.81 -13.71 11.64
N TYR A 15 17.30 -14.94 11.55
CA TYR A 15 16.24 -15.30 10.61
C TYR A 15 14.96 -14.50 10.85
N PHE A 16 14.51 -14.35 12.11
CA PHE A 16 13.34 -13.55 12.46
C PHE A 16 13.51 -12.07 12.07
N ILE A 17 14.68 -11.49 12.33
CA ILE A 17 14.99 -10.10 11.98
C ILE A 17 15.00 -9.93 10.45
N LEU A 18 15.60 -10.87 9.71
CA LEU A 18 15.62 -10.83 8.25
C LEU A 18 14.23 -10.98 7.62
N ILE A 19 13.36 -11.82 8.20
CA ILE A 19 11.96 -11.96 7.76
C ILE A 19 11.21 -10.65 8.01
N ALA A 20 11.33 -10.05 9.20
CA ALA A 20 10.69 -8.76 9.50
C ALA A 20 11.17 -7.61 8.59
N ILE A 21 12.46 -7.56 8.24
CA ILE A 21 13.00 -6.56 7.29
C ILE A 21 12.51 -6.84 5.86
N SER A 22 12.41 -8.11 5.47
CA SER A 22 11.91 -8.52 4.15
C SER A 22 10.41 -8.24 3.99
N GLU A 23 9.63 -8.46 5.05
CA GLU A 23 8.23 -8.08 5.16
C GLU A 23 8.06 -6.56 5.20
N SER A 24 9.00 -5.81 5.79
CA SER A 24 8.96 -4.36 5.70
C SER A 24 8.97 -3.97 4.23
N GLN A 25 9.91 -4.43 3.40
CA GLN A 25 10.09 -4.03 1.98
C GLN A 25 9.22 -4.77 0.96
N ASN A 26 7.95 -5.03 1.28
CA ASN A 26 7.05 -5.79 0.41
C ASN A 26 5.84 -4.94 -0.02
N PRO A 27 5.74 -4.54 -1.30
CA PRO A 27 4.67 -3.68 -1.79
C PRO A 27 3.34 -4.41 -1.99
N LYS A 28 3.21 -5.70 -1.68
CA LYS A 28 1.94 -6.44 -1.77
C LYS A 28 0.88 -5.85 -0.84
N CYS A 29 -0.38 -6.04 -1.21
CA CYS A 29 -1.51 -5.65 -0.37
C CYS A 29 -1.46 -6.40 0.97
N ARG A 30 -1.94 -5.75 2.03
CA ARG A 30 -1.84 -6.28 3.40
C ARG A 30 -3.19 -6.63 4.03
N GLN A 31 -3.18 -7.47 5.05
CA GLN A 31 -4.36 -7.77 5.87
C GLN A 31 -4.91 -6.51 6.55
N ALA A 32 -6.08 -6.62 7.18
CA ALA A 32 -6.77 -5.51 7.83
C ALA A 32 -5.89 -4.74 8.84
N ASP A 33 -5.05 -5.45 9.59
CA ASP A 33 -4.10 -4.94 10.58
C ASP A 33 -2.73 -4.53 10.00
N GLY A 34 -2.54 -4.69 8.69
CA GLY A 34 -1.27 -4.42 8.01
C GLY A 34 -0.27 -5.58 8.08
N GLY A 35 -0.57 -6.66 8.81
CA GLY A 35 0.23 -7.88 8.79
C GLY A 35 -0.02 -8.70 7.52
N GLY A 36 0.90 -9.59 7.16
CA GLY A 36 0.75 -10.59 6.09
C GLY A 36 0.41 -10.05 4.69
N ASP A 37 0.65 -10.87 3.67
CA ASP A 37 0.27 -10.51 2.30
C ASP A 37 -1.15 -11.00 1.96
N VAL A 38 -1.87 -10.25 1.13
CA VAL A 38 -3.15 -10.64 0.54
C VAL A 38 -3.17 -10.32 -0.96
N ASP A 39 -4.04 -10.99 -1.71
CA ASP A 39 -4.18 -10.76 -3.15
C ASP A 39 -4.91 -9.46 -3.45
N TRP A 40 -5.85 -9.08 -2.59
CA TRP A 40 -6.58 -7.83 -2.70
C TRP A 40 -7.15 -7.39 -1.35
N ALA A 41 -7.36 -6.09 -1.21
CA ALA A 41 -8.02 -5.47 -0.07
C ALA A 41 -8.92 -4.32 -0.54
N ILE A 42 -10.12 -4.20 0.04
CA ILE A 42 -11.04 -3.09 -0.23
C ILE A 42 -11.42 -2.46 1.10
N LEU A 43 -11.22 -1.15 1.22
CA LEU A 43 -11.62 -0.37 2.37
C LEU A 43 -12.67 0.68 1.97
N TYR A 44 -13.75 0.73 2.75
CA TYR A 44 -14.74 1.79 2.68
C TYR A 44 -14.71 2.61 3.97
N LYS A 45 -14.40 3.90 3.84
CA LYS A 45 -14.48 4.89 4.93
C LYS A 45 -15.80 5.61 4.82
N ALA A 46 -16.63 5.58 5.86
CA ALA A 46 -17.84 6.38 5.91
C ALA A 46 -17.53 7.87 6.23
N PRO A 47 -18.42 8.80 5.83
CA PRO A 47 -18.33 10.21 6.25
C PRO A 47 -18.22 10.36 7.77
N GLY A 48 -17.32 11.22 8.24
CA GLY A 48 -17.11 11.50 9.68
C GLY A 48 -16.40 10.40 10.46
N GLN A 49 -16.08 9.26 9.86
CA GLN A 49 -15.35 8.18 10.52
C GLN A 49 -13.83 8.32 10.32
N ALA A 50 -13.06 8.08 11.38
CA ALA A 50 -11.59 8.10 11.36
C ALA A 50 -10.99 6.77 10.84
N SER A 51 -11.75 5.68 10.91
CA SER A 51 -11.43 4.39 10.30
C SER A 51 -12.53 3.98 9.31
N GLY A 52 -12.41 2.81 8.71
CA GLY A 52 -13.36 2.27 7.74
C GLY A 52 -13.83 0.86 8.07
N LYS A 53 -14.57 0.28 7.13
CA LYS A 53 -14.78 -1.17 7.01
C LYS A 53 -13.82 -1.70 5.96
N ILE A 54 -13.28 -2.89 6.17
CA ILE A 54 -12.33 -3.52 5.25
C ILE A 54 -12.70 -4.98 4.99
N ILE A 55 -12.49 -5.42 3.77
CA ILE A 55 -12.58 -6.80 3.33
C ILE A 55 -11.30 -7.17 2.58
N VAL A 56 -10.77 -8.36 2.83
CA VAL A 56 -9.47 -8.83 2.31
C VAL A 56 -9.61 -10.22 1.73
N SER A 57 -8.73 -10.61 0.80
CA SER A 57 -8.87 -11.87 0.05
C SER A 57 -8.88 -13.12 0.93
N THR A 58 -8.14 -13.13 2.03
CA THR A 58 -8.10 -14.23 3.00
C THR A 58 -9.35 -14.36 3.86
N ASN A 59 -10.24 -13.36 3.86
CA ASN A 59 -11.53 -13.39 4.53
C ASN A 59 -12.60 -12.69 3.68
N ALA A 60 -12.78 -13.16 2.45
CA ALA A 60 -13.68 -12.55 1.47
C ALA A 60 -15.19 -12.68 1.78
N GLY A 61 -15.56 -13.32 2.90
CA GLY A 61 -16.95 -13.53 3.30
C GLY A 61 -17.55 -12.42 4.17
N ALA A 62 -16.72 -11.54 4.76
CA ALA A 62 -17.20 -10.57 5.73
C ALA A 62 -16.39 -9.27 5.73
N TRP A 63 -17.11 -8.15 5.81
CA TRP A 63 -16.51 -6.86 6.11
C TRP A 63 -16.18 -6.77 7.61
N ALA A 64 -14.92 -6.51 7.92
CA ALA A 64 -14.44 -6.26 9.27
C ALA A 64 -14.34 -4.76 9.56
N ASN A 65 -14.24 -4.40 10.84
CA ASN A 65 -13.78 -3.06 11.22
C ASN A 65 -12.32 -2.89 10.79
N GLY A 66 -11.95 -1.68 10.34
CA GLY A 66 -10.56 -1.31 10.16
C GLY A 66 -9.81 -1.42 11.49
N ALA A 67 -8.59 -1.98 11.44
CA ALA A 67 -7.81 -2.26 12.63
C ALA A 67 -7.22 -1.00 13.31
N ALA A 68 -7.02 0.07 12.54
CA ALA A 68 -6.56 1.37 13.04
C ALA A 68 -7.24 2.52 12.30
N VAL A 69 -7.02 3.75 12.79
CA VAL A 69 -7.46 4.99 12.13
C VAL A 69 -6.56 5.30 10.93
N LEU A 70 -7.13 5.87 9.87
CA LEU A 70 -6.42 6.11 8.61
C LEU A 70 -5.36 7.21 8.69
N THR A 71 -5.31 7.96 9.80
CA THR A 71 -4.25 8.96 10.05
C THR A 71 -2.94 8.33 10.53
N GLN A 72 -2.95 7.06 10.96
CA GLN A 72 -1.76 6.33 11.36
C GLN A 72 -1.22 5.54 10.18
N GLN A 73 0.09 5.54 9.94
CA GLN A 73 0.67 4.71 8.87
C GLN A 73 0.62 3.21 9.20
N ASN A 74 0.85 2.86 10.46
CA ASN A 74 0.99 1.47 10.90
C ASN A 74 -0.33 0.93 11.46
N GLY A 75 -0.45 -0.40 11.52
CA GLY A 75 -1.60 -1.07 12.11
C GLY A 75 -2.85 -1.12 11.22
N HIS A 76 -2.72 -0.77 9.93
CA HIS A 76 -3.77 -1.01 8.95
C HIS A 76 -3.23 -1.27 7.53
N SER A 77 -4.03 -1.97 6.72
CA SER A 77 -3.70 -2.44 5.37
C SER A 77 -3.01 -1.39 4.47
N PHE A 78 -3.73 -0.30 4.17
CA PHE A 78 -3.28 0.70 3.18
C PHE A 78 -2.07 1.52 3.65
N GLY A 79 -1.93 1.78 4.95
CA GLY A 79 -0.83 2.57 5.47
C GLY A 79 0.49 1.79 5.39
N VAL A 80 0.46 0.50 5.75
CA VAL A 80 1.61 -0.40 5.60
C VAL A 80 1.96 -0.63 4.13
N THR A 81 0.97 -0.86 3.27
CA THR A 81 1.22 -1.03 1.82
C THR A 81 1.91 0.21 1.20
N LEU A 82 1.60 1.40 1.72
CA LEU A 82 2.15 2.68 1.26
C LEU A 82 3.49 3.07 1.91
N GLU A 83 4.01 2.33 2.88
CA GLU A 83 5.23 2.65 3.62
C GLU A 83 6.39 3.06 2.69
N HIS A 84 6.54 2.36 1.56
CA HIS A 84 7.63 2.65 0.61
C HIS A 84 7.36 3.73 -0.42
N VAL A 85 6.12 4.20 -0.50
CA VAL A 85 5.76 5.36 -1.34
C VAL A 85 6.04 6.65 -0.58
N VAL A 86 5.86 6.62 0.74
CA VAL A 86 6.00 7.79 1.61
C VAL A 86 7.40 7.95 2.20
N GLY A 87 8.21 6.88 2.26
CA GLY A 87 9.62 6.87 2.66
C GLY A 87 10.61 6.54 1.54
N ASN A 88 11.91 6.56 1.83
CA ASN A 88 12.97 6.24 0.86
C ASN A 88 13.38 4.77 0.93
N HIS A 89 13.23 4.05 -0.18
CA HIS A 89 13.61 2.64 -0.29
C HIS A 89 14.24 2.37 -1.65
N ASN A 90 15.47 1.85 -1.66
CA ASN A 90 16.28 1.70 -2.88
C ASN A 90 15.69 0.68 -3.87
N GLU A 91 15.02 -0.34 -3.33
CA GLU A 91 14.46 -1.46 -4.07
C GLU A 91 13.01 -1.22 -4.52
N ILE A 92 12.44 -0.04 -4.27
CA ILE A 92 11.05 0.27 -4.60
C ILE A 92 10.98 1.40 -5.64
N LYS A 93 10.12 1.21 -6.63
CA LYS A 93 9.69 2.24 -7.58
C LYS A 93 8.17 2.37 -7.51
N PHE A 94 7.66 3.57 -7.76
CA PHE A 94 6.22 3.79 -7.79
C PHE A 94 5.84 4.87 -8.79
N LEU A 95 4.59 4.79 -9.27
CA LEU A 95 3.91 5.81 -10.05
C LEU A 95 2.63 6.22 -9.31
N ALA A 96 2.61 7.43 -8.76
CA ALA A 96 1.41 8.02 -8.19
C ALA A 96 0.73 8.91 -9.23
N TYR A 97 -0.58 8.72 -9.42
CA TYR A 97 -1.40 9.54 -10.30
C TYR A 97 -2.61 10.07 -9.52
N ASN A 98 -2.90 11.36 -9.64
CA ASN A 98 -4.01 12.00 -8.95
C ASN A 98 -4.36 13.30 -9.69
N ASN A 99 -5.64 13.60 -9.88
CA ASN A 99 -6.08 14.87 -10.45
C ASN A 99 -6.03 16.03 -9.45
N VAL A 100 -5.82 15.73 -8.16
CA VAL A 100 -5.55 16.70 -7.09
C VAL A 100 -4.38 16.18 -6.25
N PRO A 101 -3.14 16.16 -6.79
CA PRO A 101 -1.98 15.66 -6.06
C PRO A 101 -1.55 16.62 -4.94
N PRO A 102 -1.04 16.11 -3.80
CA PRO A 102 -0.58 16.95 -2.71
C PRO A 102 0.59 17.85 -3.16
N GLY A 103 0.53 19.14 -2.79
CA GLY A 103 1.60 20.11 -3.07
C GLY A 103 1.69 20.62 -4.52
N MET A 104 0.84 20.15 -5.43
CA MET A 104 0.82 20.57 -6.83
C MET A 104 -0.56 21.14 -7.22
N PRO A 105 -0.78 22.45 -7.04
CA PRO A 105 -2.00 23.09 -7.48
C PRO A 105 -2.06 23.16 -9.02
N ASN A 106 -3.28 23.16 -9.59
CA ASN A 106 -3.57 23.36 -11.02
C ASN A 106 -3.23 22.23 -11.99
N VAL A 107 -3.19 20.97 -11.55
CA VAL A 107 -3.06 19.83 -12.48
C VAL A 107 -4.31 19.73 -13.35
N LYS A 108 -4.13 19.75 -14.68
CA LYS A 108 -5.20 19.56 -15.67
C LYS A 108 -5.16 18.11 -16.16
N THR A 109 -6.10 17.29 -15.72
CA THR A 109 -6.29 15.91 -16.22
C THR A 109 -7.69 15.75 -16.83
N LYS A 110 -7.85 14.85 -17.79
CA LYS A 110 -9.17 14.41 -18.27
C LYS A 110 -9.80 13.33 -17.37
N SER A 111 -8.99 12.68 -16.54
CA SER A 111 -9.39 11.60 -15.63
C SER A 111 -9.49 12.08 -14.19
N ASN A 112 -10.54 11.68 -13.49
CA ASN A 112 -10.71 11.88 -12.04
C ASN A 112 -10.08 10.76 -11.19
N SER A 113 -9.46 9.77 -11.85
CA SER A 113 -8.86 8.60 -11.21
C SER A 113 -7.65 8.99 -10.37
N LYS A 114 -7.47 8.28 -9.25
CA LYS A 114 -6.36 8.47 -8.30
C LYS A 114 -5.84 7.11 -7.88
N GLY A 115 -4.55 7.00 -7.71
CA GLY A 115 -3.95 5.74 -7.33
C GLY A 115 -2.44 5.75 -7.35
N VAL A 116 -1.87 4.62 -6.97
CA VAL A 116 -0.44 4.38 -6.94
C VAL A 116 -0.16 2.97 -7.43
N ILE A 117 0.78 2.83 -8.36
CA ILE A 117 1.38 1.55 -8.71
C ILE A 117 2.73 1.48 -8.00
N ILE A 118 3.00 0.39 -7.28
CA ILE A 118 4.21 0.19 -6.47
C ILE A 118 4.86 -1.12 -6.92
N VAL A 119 6.17 -1.09 -7.17
CA VAL A 119 6.93 -2.20 -7.72
C VAL A 119 8.21 -2.38 -6.94
N ARG A 120 8.53 -3.63 -6.58
CA ARG A 120 9.85 -4.00 -6.10
C ARG A 120 10.75 -4.33 -7.28
N THR A 121 11.98 -3.84 -7.27
CA THR A 121 12.93 -4.01 -8.38
C THR A 121 14.06 -4.98 -8.07
N THR A 122 13.94 -5.73 -6.97
CA THR A 122 14.91 -6.75 -6.58
C THR A 122 14.83 -7.92 -7.56
N ALA A 123 15.96 -8.33 -8.14
CA ALA A 123 16.00 -9.41 -9.11
C ALA A 123 15.34 -10.69 -8.57
N ASN A 124 14.55 -11.37 -9.42
CA ASN A 124 13.83 -12.61 -9.11
C ASN A 124 12.81 -12.50 -7.96
N THR A 125 12.36 -11.29 -7.63
CA THR A 125 11.24 -11.08 -6.71
C THR A 125 10.05 -10.59 -7.53
N ASP A 126 8.88 -11.21 -7.39
CA ASP A 126 7.64 -10.71 -8.00
C ASP A 126 6.79 -10.09 -6.89
N ALA A 127 6.89 -8.77 -6.75
CA ALA A 127 6.13 -8.05 -5.75
C ALA A 127 5.74 -6.67 -6.25
N ALA A 128 4.44 -6.51 -6.51
CA ALA A 128 3.85 -5.24 -6.85
C ALA A 128 2.41 -5.13 -6.33
N SER A 129 1.96 -3.89 -6.21
CA SER A 129 0.55 -3.59 -5.99
C SER A 129 0.08 -2.40 -6.80
N TRP A 130 -1.22 -2.38 -7.01
CA TRP A 130 -1.93 -1.25 -7.58
C TRP A 130 -3.04 -0.82 -6.63
N ILE A 131 -2.94 0.41 -6.14
CA ILE A 131 -3.92 1.05 -5.30
C ILE A 131 -4.74 2.02 -6.15
N VAL A 132 -6.06 1.94 -6.07
CA VAL A 132 -7.00 2.90 -6.63
C VAL A 132 -7.83 3.49 -5.50
N HIS A 133 -8.02 4.81 -5.47
CA HIS A 133 -8.77 5.45 -4.40
C HIS A 133 -9.52 6.71 -4.85
N THR A 134 -10.39 7.21 -3.98
CA THR A 134 -11.12 8.46 -4.19
C THR A 134 -10.58 9.65 -3.40
N VAL A 135 -9.59 9.46 -2.53
CA VAL A 135 -9.03 10.47 -1.62
C VAL A 135 -8.18 11.53 -2.36
N PRO A 136 -8.61 12.80 -2.47
CA PRO A 136 -7.78 13.90 -2.99
C PRO A 136 -6.58 14.17 -2.07
N GLY A 137 -5.43 14.58 -2.61
CA GLY A 137 -4.25 14.91 -1.81
C GLY A 137 -3.55 13.73 -1.14
N PHE A 138 -3.88 12.49 -1.52
CA PHE A 138 -3.32 11.25 -0.96
C PHE A 138 -2.75 10.35 -2.07
N PRO A 139 -1.71 9.55 -1.79
CA PRO A 139 -0.79 9.71 -0.65
C PRO A 139 0.18 10.87 -0.87
N ALA A 140 0.74 11.38 0.21
CA ALA A 140 1.79 12.41 0.19
C ALA A 140 3.16 11.77 -0.10
N ALA A 141 3.35 11.34 -1.35
CA ALA A 141 4.53 10.59 -1.80
C ALA A 141 5.85 11.32 -1.44
N LYS A 142 6.81 10.58 -0.89
CA LYS A 142 8.13 11.07 -0.41
C LYS A 142 8.12 12.19 0.64
N THR A 143 6.97 12.51 1.22
CA THR A 143 6.84 13.56 2.25
C THR A 143 6.40 13.01 3.61
N GLY A 144 6.44 11.69 3.77
CA GLY A 144 5.87 10.99 4.94
C GLY A 144 4.38 10.71 4.78
N TYR A 145 3.87 9.78 5.60
CA TYR A 145 2.46 9.41 5.59
C TYR A 145 1.61 10.57 6.11
N SER A 146 0.61 10.97 5.34
CA SER A 146 -0.32 12.02 5.73
C SER A 146 -1.71 11.74 5.16
N TRP A 147 -2.69 11.68 6.05
CA TRP A 147 -4.10 11.61 5.68
C TRP A 147 -4.69 13.03 5.63
N PRO A 148 -5.31 13.45 4.51
CA PRO A 148 -5.85 14.80 4.38
C PRO A 148 -7.02 15.07 5.34
N VAL A 149 -6.86 16.06 6.24
CA VAL A 149 -7.86 16.38 7.29
C VAL A 149 -9.24 16.71 6.71
N ALA A 150 -9.30 17.40 5.56
CA ALA A 150 -10.56 17.75 4.89
C ALA A 150 -11.38 16.52 4.46
N GLU A 151 -10.74 15.37 4.31
CA GLU A 151 -11.35 14.13 3.84
C GLU A 151 -11.93 13.29 5.00
N ASN A 152 -11.74 13.71 6.26
CA ASN A 152 -12.37 13.08 7.42
C ASN A 152 -13.91 13.16 7.35
N ALA A 153 -14.45 14.31 6.92
CA ALA A 153 -15.88 14.54 6.81
C ALA A 153 -16.55 13.79 5.64
N LYS A 154 -15.77 13.16 4.75
CA LYS A 154 -16.26 12.56 3.49
C LYS A 154 -16.13 11.04 3.49
N GLY A 155 -16.88 10.41 2.58
CA GLY A 155 -16.79 8.98 2.34
C GLY A 155 -15.75 8.65 1.27
N HIS A 156 -14.98 7.58 1.44
CA HIS A 156 -13.95 7.17 0.50
C HIS A 156 -13.92 5.66 0.30
N ILE A 157 -13.49 5.25 -0.89
CA ILE A 157 -13.15 3.87 -1.18
C ILE A 157 -11.67 3.81 -1.57
N LEU A 158 -10.99 2.79 -1.08
CA LEU A 158 -9.63 2.42 -1.45
C LEU A 158 -9.63 0.94 -1.82
N ILE A 159 -8.99 0.61 -2.92
CA ILE A 159 -8.85 -0.75 -3.44
C ILE A 159 -7.36 -0.99 -3.64
N CYS A 160 -6.86 -2.11 -3.15
CA CYS A 160 -5.51 -2.59 -3.40
C CYS A 160 -5.59 -3.94 -4.12
N LEU A 161 -4.82 -4.08 -5.20
CA LEU A 161 -4.63 -5.34 -5.92
C LEU A 161 -3.14 -5.69 -5.90
N THR A 162 -2.80 -6.87 -5.40
CA THR A 162 -1.48 -7.46 -5.60
C THR A 162 -1.42 -7.96 -7.03
N ILE A 163 -0.44 -7.47 -7.78
CA ILE A 163 -0.28 -7.78 -9.21
C ILE A 163 1.10 -8.37 -9.43
N SER A 164 1.22 -9.20 -10.47
CA SER A 164 2.53 -9.63 -10.95
C SER A 164 3.20 -8.48 -11.70
N GLU A 165 4.52 -8.35 -11.57
CA GLU A 165 5.34 -7.41 -12.34
C GLU A 165 5.14 -7.57 -13.85
N SER A 166 4.90 -8.80 -14.31
CA SER A 166 4.58 -9.10 -15.72
C SER A 166 3.29 -8.41 -16.19
N GLN A 167 2.31 -8.20 -15.31
CA GLN A 167 1.05 -7.51 -15.61
C GLN A 167 1.23 -5.98 -15.72
N ILE A 168 2.29 -5.42 -15.13
CA ILE A 168 2.56 -3.98 -15.15
C ILE A 168 2.97 -3.52 -16.55
N ASN A 169 3.76 -4.32 -17.27
CA ASN A 169 4.09 -4.02 -18.66
C ASN A 169 2.84 -3.91 -19.54
N ALA A 170 1.80 -4.72 -19.27
CA ALA A 170 0.51 -4.61 -19.94
C ALA A 170 -0.27 -3.34 -19.53
N ILE A 171 -0.26 -2.97 -18.25
CA ILE A 171 -0.93 -1.76 -17.73
C ILE A 171 -0.27 -0.47 -18.27
N GLY A 172 1.06 -0.46 -18.39
CA GLY A 172 1.81 0.63 -19.01
C GLY A 172 1.44 0.83 -20.48
N LEU A 173 1.21 -0.27 -21.21
CA LEU A 173 0.79 -0.25 -22.61
C LEU A 173 -0.64 0.29 -22.77
N ILE A 174 -1.59 -0.13 -21.93
CA ILE A 174 -3.00 0.31 -21.99
C ILE A 174 -3.14 1.82 -21.73
N ASN A 175 -2.38 2.37 -20.78
CA ASN A 175 -2.39 3.82 -20.49
C ASN A 175 -1.78 4.67 -21.61
N PHE A 176 -0.88 4.10 -22.42
CA PHE A 176 -0.34 4.75 -23.61
C PHE A 176 -1.40 4.81 -24.73
N TYR A 177 -2.08 3.70 -25.01
CA TYR A 177 -3.13 3.64 -26.04
C TYR A 177 -4.37 4.49 -25.74
N SER A 178 -4.66 4.77 -24.46
CA SER A 178 -5.79 5.63 -24.08
C SER A 178 -5.46 7.14 -24.12
N ASN A 179 -4.20 7.51 -24.38
CA ASN A 179 -3.75 8.91 -24.51
C ASN A 179 -3.18 9.25 -25.91
N SER A 180 -3.28 8.34 -26.88
CA SER A 180 -2.95 8.55 -28.29
C SER A 180 -4.19 8.73 -29.15
#